data_AF-A0A950D4Z4-F1
#
_entry.id   AF-A0A950D4Z4-F1
#
_cell.length_a   1.000
_cell.length_b   1.000
_cell.length_c   1.000
_cell.angle_alpha   90.00
_cell.angle_beta   90.00
_cell.angle_gamma   90.00
#
_symmetry.space_group_name_H-M   'P 1'
#
loop_
_entity.id
_entity.type
_entity.pdbx_description
1 polymer ?
#
loop_
_entity_poly.entity_id
_entity_poly.type
_entity_poly.pdbx_seq_one_letter_code
_entity_poly.pdbx_strand_id
1 'polypeptide(L)'
;MARKKSAARADQPRPSRALRALREAFGLDDEDWQAFLRHARHGFADYEQVHWMAPKSTLRLRDVPAEWFEDPEALGYVAVRVLTEGETELLTPVARHLLRVCDPEPGSFHGPPGIGLAWLHLARQGLDPPIAPDRLIHLALHIPKDFFHAVTEADLLPLGRLILEGRGAIAAWDLHALLAAVDRARISVRAPFRLFHDLMAEDWLAREVKREFCRGLLACPPEAQRLKQRAEALHASIHADPERVLQYPMVWLELIRLDLRRRLPGLQRHAVRALVEDIGEPLRDVLAEFFLRPDRDPQGADAVTQGALDLVRHHAEELGPDDVRSLLRKAIKRGSAIVRQAAYRVGAERFGSVFARPALRDNARVVRDWANKLLMRDTVKPGRKANLRRRSSPSRDE
;
A
#
# COMPACT_ATOMS: atom_id res chain seq x y z
N MET A 1 47.57 -46.52 -43.00
CA MET A 1 47.33 -45.88 -41.68
C MET A 1 47.48 -44.38 -41.83
N ALA A 2 46.42 -43.61 -41.63
CA ALA A 2 46.49 -42.16 -41.45
C ALA A 2 45.36 -41.75 -40.48
N ARG A 3 45.74 -41.20 -39.33
CA ARG A 3 44.84 -40.73 -38.27
C ARG A 3 43.97 -39.60 -38.81
N LYS A 4 42.64 -39.79 -38.78
CA LYS A 4 41.68 -38.68 -38.93
C LYS A 4 41.87 -37.72 -37.75
N LYS A 5 42.32 -36.49 -38.05
CA LYS A 5 42.27 -35.35 -37.12
C LYS A 5 40.82 -35.11 -36.74
N SER A 6 40.54 -34.99 -35.44
CA SER A 6 39.24 -34.60 -34.91
C SER A 6 38.88 -33.21 -35.41
N ALA A 7 37.66 -33.05 -35.89
CA ALA A 7 37.09 -31.77 -36.27
C ALA A 7 37.20 -30.79 -35.09
N ALA A 8 37.62 -29.57 -35.41
CA ALA A 8 37.75 -28.45 -34.49
C ALA A 8 36.48 -28.26 -33.68
N ARG A 9 36.64 -27.91 -32.40
CA ARG A 9 35.60 -27.39 -31.52
C ARG A 9 34.82 -26.32 -32.28
N ALA A 10 33.55 -26.62 -32.58
CA ALA A 10 32.61 -25.66 -33.11
C ALA A 10 32.55 -24.46 -32.16
N ASP A 11 32.63 -23.28 -32.75
CA ASP A 11 32.56 -21.97 -32.10
C ASP A 11 31.44 -21.94 -31.05
N GLN A 12 31.82 -21.92 -29.78
CA GLN A 12 30.93 -21.38 -28.77
C GLN A 12 30.79 -19.88 -29.07
N PRO A 13 29.56 -19.34 -29.17
CA PRO A 13 29.36 -17.93 -29.44
C PRO A 13 30.09 -17.12 -28.36
N ARG A 14 30.97 -16.21 -28.78
CA ARG A 14 31.66 -15.31 -27.84
C ARG A 14 30.61 -14.56 -27.04
N PRO A 15 30.73 -14.49 -25.69
CA PRO A 15 29.78 -13.75 -24.88
C PRO A 15 29.73 -12.29 -25.35
N SER A 16 28.52 -11.75 -25.48
CA SER A 16 28.28 -10.37 -25.89
C SER A 16 29.05 -9.41 -24.98
N ARG A 17 29.35 -8.21 -25.48
CA ARG A 17 30.08 -7.20 -24.71
C ARG A 17 29.34 -6.87 -23.40
N ALA A 18 28.01 -6.87 -23.41
CA ALA A 18 27.16 -6.70 -22.24
C ALA A 18 27.25 -7.86 -21.24
N LEU A 19 27.25 -9.13 -21.69
CA LEU A 19 27.44 -10.30 -20.81
C LEU A 19 28.84 -10.34 -20.20
N ARG A 20 29.85 -9.87 -20.94
CA ARG A 20 31.20 -9.68 -20.41
C ARG A 20 31.24 -8.57 -19.37
N ALA A 21 30.63 -7.41 -19.64
CA ALA A 21 30.54 -6.31 -18.69
C ALA A 21 29.74 -6.68 -17.43
N LEU A 22 28.68 -7.48 -17.56
CA LEU A 22 27.88 -7.98 -16.44
C LEU A 22 28.66 -8.97 -15.57
N ARG A 23 29.37 -9.92 -16.21
CA ARG A 23 30.28 -10.84 -15.52
C ARG A 23 31.42 -10.10 -14.82
N GLU A 24 32.05 -9.15 -15.51
CA GLU A 24 33.12 -8.29 -14.97
C GLU A 24 32.60 -7.45 -13.79
N ALA A 25 31.38 -6.90 -13.89
CA ALA A 25 30.75 -6.12 -12.83
C ALA A 25 30.35 -6.96 -11.61
N PHE A 26 30.04 -8.24 -11.81
CA PHE A 26 29.76 -9.18 -10.72
C PHE A 26 31.02 -9.82 -10.13
N GLY A 27 32.18 -9.64 -10.76
CA GLY A 27 33.45 -10.20 -10.30
C GLY A 27 33.45 -11.74 -10.27
N LEU A 28 32.55 -12.38 -11.02
CA LEU A 28 32.36 -13.82 -11.02
C LEU A 28 33.39 -14.50 -11.92
N ASP A 29 34.03 -15.54 -11.41
CA ASP A 29 34.88 -16.40 -12.22
C ASP A 29 34.03 -17.25 -13.19
N ASP A 30 34.67 -18.06 -14.04
CA ASP A 30 33.92 -18.86 -15.01
C ASP A 30 32.98 -19.88 -14.35
N GLU A 31 33.32 -20.40 -13.17
CA GLU A 31 32.56 -21.45 -12.51
C GLU A 31 31.34 -20.89 -11.77
N ASP A 32 31.53 -19.75 -11.10
CA ASP A 32 30.50 -18.94 -10.45
C ASP A 32 29.57 -18.27 -11.46
N TRP A 33 30.10 -17.85 -12.61
CA TRP A 33 29.31 -17.37 -13.73
C TRP A 33 28.43 -18.49 -14.29
N GLN A 34 28.95 -19.72 -14.40
CA GLN A 34 28.13 -20.87 -14.78
C GLN A 34 27.13 -21.25 -13.68
N ALA A 35 27.42 -21.02 -12.40
CA ALA A 35 26.47 -21.18 -11.29
C ALA A 35 25.34 -20.14 -11.38
N PHE A 36 25.65 -18.86 -11.52
CA PHE A 36 24.69 -17.78 -11.80
C PHE A 36 23.73 -18.15 -12.94
N LEU A 37 24.29 -18.60 -14.06
CA LEU A 37 23.52 -19.06 -15.23
C LEU A 37 22.74 -20.36 -14.97
N ARG A 38 23.17 -21.21 -14.04
CA ARG A 38 22.46 -22.44 -13.59
C ARG A 38 21.28 -22.15 -12.67
N HIS A 39 21.32 -21.06 -11.92
CA HIS A 39 20.31 -20.75 -10.90
C HIS A 39 19.21 -19.82 -11.41
N ALA A 40 19.57 -18.87 -12.26
CA ALA A 40 18.62 -18.17 -13.11
C ALA A 40 17.85 -19.11 -14.08
N ARG A 41 18.36 -20.34 -14.27
CA ARG A 41 17.88 -21.39 -15.20
C ARG A 41 16.60 -22.13 -14.75
N HIS A 42 16.11 -21.92 -13.52
CA HIS A 42 15.00 -22.70 -12.95
C HIS A 42 13.66 -21.96 -12.79
N GLY A 43 13.52 -20.70 -13.24
CA GLY A 43 12.42 -19.86 -12.77
C GLY A 43 11.66 -18.97 -13.78
N PHE A 44 11.36 -19.32 -15.03
CA PHE A 44 10.53 -18.42 -15.87
C PHE A 44 9.54 -19.20 -16.74
N ALA A 45 8.25 -19.30 -16.42
CA ALA A 45 7.26 -19.99 -17.27
C ALA A 45 6.70 -19.05 -18.36
N ASP A 46 7.03 -19.34 -19.62
CA ASP A 46 6.44 -18.90 -20.89
C ASP A 46 5.57 -17.65 -20.90
N TYR A 47 6.12 -16.43 -20.85
CA TYR A 47 5.34 -15.25 -21.25
C TYR A 47 4.03 -15.06 -20.44
N GLU A 48 3.84 -15.76 -19.30
CA GLU A 48 2.66 -16.59 -18.94
C GLU A 48 1.30 -15.99 -19.15
N GLN A 49 1.08 -15.62 -20.40
CA GLN A 49 -0.15 -15.18 -21.01
C GLN A 49 -0.01 -14.61 -22.42
N VAL A 50 0.96 -13.79 -22.83
CA VAL A 50 0.66 -12.67 -23.79
C VAL A 50 -0.42 -11.74 -23.18
N HIS A 51 -1.57 -12.32 -22.84
CA HIS A 51 -2.82 -11.80 -22.32
C HIS A 51 -3.56 -12.94 -21.55
N TRP A 52 -3.87 -12.76 -20.25
CA TRP A 52 -4.84 -13.51 -19.41
C TRP A 52 -5.30 -14.92 -19.91
N MET A 53 -4.80 -16.10 -19.48
CA MET A 53 -5.09 -16.83 -18.24
C MET A 53 -4.23 -18.13 -18.06
N ALA A 54 -4.07 -18.55 -16.79
CA ALA A 54 -3.76 -19.88 -16.21
C ALA A 54 -2.37 -20.55 -16.44
N PRO A 55 -1.65 -20.96 -15.38
CA PRO A 55 -0.23 -21.30 -15.44
C PRO A 55 0.04 -22.80 -15.65
N LYS A 56 0.82 -23.14 -16.69
CA LYS A 56 1.57 -24.40 -16.82
C LYS A 56 2.75 -24.20 -17.81
N SER A 57 3.97 -24.30 -17.25
CA SER A 57 5.28 -24.71 -17.84
C SER A 57 6.36 -23.66 -18.21
N THR A 58 7.40 -23.63 -17.37
CA THR A 58 8.87 -23.57 -17.54
C THR A 58 9.59 -23.21 -18.88
N LEU A 59 10.27 -22.06 -18.89
CA LEU A 59 11.30 -21.54 -19.84
C LEU A 59 12.64 -21.23 -19.10
N ARG A 60 13.76 -21.19 -19.84
CA ARG A 60 15.15 -21.17 -19.29
C ARG A 60 16.00 -20.00 -19.84
N LEU A 61 16.82 -19.37 -18.97
CA LEU A 61 17.58 -18.12 -19.26
C LEU A 61 18.63 -18.17 -20.39
N ARG A 62 19.05 -19.35 -20.86
CA ARG A 62 19.98 -19.49 -22.01
C ARG A 62 19.34 -19.06 -23.35
N ASP A 63 18.02 -18.89 -23.31
CA ASP A 63 17.19 -18.49 -24.44
C ASP A 63 16.81 -16.99 -24.34
N VAL A 64 17.31 -16.26 -23.32
CA VAL A 64 17.16 -14.79 -23.19
C VAL A 64 18.18 -14.10 -24.09
N PRO A 65 17.73 -13.32 -25.09
CA PRO A 65 18.63 -12.67 -26.04
C PRO A 65 19.58 -11.69 -25.34
N ALA A 66 20.82 -11.59 -25.82
CA ALA A 66 21.82 -10.69 -25.25
C ALA A 66 21.38 -9.21 -25.30
N GLU A 67 20.54 -8.83 -26.28
CA GLU A 67 19.95 -7.50 -26.40
C GLU A 67 19.08 -7.09 -25.20
N TRP A 68 18.57 -8.03 -24.39
CA TRP A 68 17.75 -7.71 -23.20
C TRP A 68 18.54 -7.10 -22.04
N PHE A 69 19.87 -7.28 -22.02
CA PHE A 69 20.73 -6.59 -21.06
C PHE A 69 21.12 -5.19 -21.53
N GLU A 70 20.80 -4.84 -22.78
CA GLU A 70 20.97 -3.52 -23.37
C GLU A 70 19.65 -2.72 -23.35
N ASP A 71 18.52 -3.40 -23.17
CA ASP A 71 17.19 -2.81 -22.94
C ASP A 71 16.88 -2.69 -21.44
N PRO A 72 16.80 -1.47 -20.88
CA PRO A 72 16.46 -1.26 -19.48
C PRO A 72 15.17 -1.94 -19.06
N GLU A 73 14.12 -1.90 -19.88
CA GLU A 73 12.79 -2.43 -19.52
C GLU A 73 12.85 -3.96 -19.34
N ALA A 74 13.49 -4.65 -20.29
CA ALA A 74 13.73 -6.08 -20.20
C ALA A 74 14.61 -6.46 -19.00
N LEU A 75 15.66 -5.68 -18.72
CA LEU A 75 16.53 -5.87 -17.56
C LEU A 75 15.75 -5.75 -16.23
N GLY A 76 14.79 -4.83 -16.14
CA GLY A 76 13.91 -4.70 -14.97
C GLY A 76 13.16 -5.99 -14.63
N TYR A 77 12.57 -6.66 -15.63
CA TYR A 77 11.87 -7.93 -15.40
C TYR A 77 12.80 -9.05 -14.97
N VAL A 78 14.01 -9.10 -15.53
CA VAL A 78 15.05 -10.06 -15.09
C VAL A 78 15.43 -9.79 -13.63
N ALA A 79 15.66 -8.53 -13.28
CA ALA A 79 16.04 -8.15 -11.93
C ALA A 79 14.96 -8.47 -10.90
N VAL A 80 13.69 -8.16 -11.20
CA VAL A 80 12.53 -8.52 -10.37
C VAL A 80 12.55 -10.00 -10.05
N ARG A 81 12.69 -10.87 -11.06
CA ARG A 81 12.62 -12.31 -10.84
C ARG A 81 13.78 -12.83 -10.01
N VAL A 82 14.99 -12.33 -10.27
CA VAL A 82 16.15 -12.67 -9.43
C VAL A 82 15.88 -12.24 -7.99
N LEU A 83 15.35 -11.04 -7.77
CA LEU A 83 15.06 -10.52 -6.44
C LEU A 83 13.96 -11.27 -5.69
N THR A 84 13.01 -11.91 -6.41
CA THR A 84 11.91 -12.65 -5.78
C THR A 84 12.17 -14.14 -5.64
N GLU A 85 12.91 -14.75 -6.57
CA GLU A 85 13.03 -16.21 -6.72
C GLU A 85 14.45 -16.70 -6.99
N GLY A 86 15.40 -15.79 -7.19
CA GLY A 86 16.79 -16.10 -7.45
C GLY A 86 17.56 -16.45 -6.18
N GLU A 87 18.82 -16.82 -6.39
CA GLU A 87 19.71 -17.15 -5.29
C GLU A 87 20.25 -15.94 -4.56
N THR A 88 20.48 -16.12 -3.26
CA THR A 88 20.90 -15.05 -2.34
C THR A 88 22.17 -14.33 -2.81
N GLU A 89 23.10 -15.05 -3.43
CA GLU A 89 24.38 -14.50 -3.93
C GLU A 89 24.19 -13.54 -5.11
N LEU A 90 23.07 -13.67 -5.84
CA LEU A 90 22.80 -12.93 -7.08
C LEU A 90 21.95 -11.70 -6.88
N LEU A 91 21.24 -11.62 -5.75
CA LEU A 91 20.30 -10.54 -5.45
C LEU A 91 20.98 -9.17 -5.43
N THR A 92 22.07 -9.05 -4.66
CA THR A 92 22.79 -7.79 -4.47
C THR A 92 23.50 -7.30 -5.74
N PRO A 93 24.26 -8.14 -6.46
CA PRO A 93 24.88 -7.72 -7.71
C PRO A 93 23.82 -7.26 -8.75
N VAL A 94 22.74 -8.02 -8.93
CA VAL A 94 21.68 -7.68 -9.89
C VAL A 94 20.94 -6.39 -9.51
N ALA A 95 20.58 -6.21 -8.22
CA ALA A 95 19.98 -4.95 -7.76
C ALA A 95 20.89 -3.74 -8.01
N ARG A 96 22.20 -3.87 -7.71
CA ARG A 96 23.17 -2.80 -7.99
C ARG A 96 23.31 -2.51 -9.46
N HIS A 97 23.34 -3.54 -10.31
CA HIS A 97 23.45 -3.34 -11.74
C HIS A 97 22.21 -2.63 -12.27
N LEU A 98 20.99 -3.13 -11.97
CA LEU A 98 19.74 -2.50 -12.37
C LEU A 98 19.76 -1.00 -12.03
N LEU A 99 19.97 -0.65 -10.76
CA LEU A 99 19.94 0.75 -10.33
C LEU A 99 21.05 1.63 -10.94
N ARG A 100 22.15 1.06 -11.44
CA ARG A 100 23.20 1.82 -12.15
C ARG A 100 22.82 2.16 -13.58
N VAL A 101 22.17 1.24 -14.29
CA VAL A 101 21.79 1.44 -15.71
C VAL A 101 20.37 1.99 -15.87
N CYS A 102 19.56 1.95 -14.81
CA CYS A 102 18.14 2.27 -14.86
C CYS A 102 17.75 3.44 -13.96
N ASP A 103 18.38 4.60 -14.15
CA ASP A 103 17.86 5.89 -13.62
C ASP A 103 17.16 6.65 -14.77
N PRO A 104 15.82 6.59 -14.87
CA PRO A 104 15.10 7.27 -15.95
C PRO A 104 15.31 8.78 -15.89
N GLU A 105 15.55 9.41 -17.04
CA GLU A 105 15.58 10.87 -17.12
C GLU A 105 14.24 11.47 -16.64
N PRO A 106 14.25 12.64 -15.97
CA PRO A 106 13.03 13.35 -15.59
C PRO A 106 12.08 13.51 -16.80
N GLY A 107 10.83 13.09 -16.65
CA GLY A 107 9.81 13.18 -17.71
C GLY A 107 9.63 11.91 -18.56
N SER A 108 10.39 10.84 -18.30
CA SER A 108 10.14 9.54 -18.93
C SER A 108 8.89 8.87 -18.38
N PHE A 109 7.86 8.72 -19.22
CA PHE A 109 6.59 8.09 -18.86
C PHE A 109 6.65 6.57 -18.63
N HIS A 110 7.79 5.96 -18.97
CA HIS A 110 8.08 4.55 -18.77
C HIS A 110 9.40 4.40 -18.04
N GLY A 111 9.48 3.37 -17.19
CA GLY A 111 10.74 2.98 -16.57
C GLY A 111 10.77 1.48 -16.35
N PRO A 112 11.97 0.94 -16.14
CA PRO A 112 12.12 -0.49 -15.96
C PRO A 112 11.49 -0.92 -14.63
N PRO A 113 10.79 -2.06 -14.62
CA PRO A 113 10.12 -2.53 -13.41
C PRO A 113 11.14 -2.93 -12.34
N GLY A 114 10.72 -2.83 -11.08
CA GLY A 114 11.49 -3.35 -9.94
C GLY A 114 12.53 -2.42 -9.36
N ILE A 115 12.59 -1.14 -9.77
CA ILE A 115 13.46 -0.13 -9.16
C ILE A 115 13.23 -0.07 -7.64
N GLY A 116 11.98 0.01 -7.18
CA GLY A 116 11.65 0.08 -5.75
C GLY A 116 12.07 -1.18 -4.99
N LEU A 117 11.90 -2.36 -5.61
CA LEU A 117 12.31 -3.65 -5.02
C LEU A 117 13.84 -3.75 -4.91
N ALA A 118 14.58 -3.39 -5.96
CA ALA A 118 16.03 -3.39 -5.97
C ALA A 118 16.60 -2.42 -4.93
N TRP A 119 16.03 -1.22 -4.84
CA TRP A 119 16.45 -0.22 -3.87
C TRP A 119 16.21 -0.72 -2.44
N LEU A 120 15.02 -1.24 -2.17
CA LEU A 120 14.66 -1.83 -0.89
C LEU A 120 15.60 -2.98 -0.50
N HIS A 121 15.98 -3.84 -1.46
CA HIS A 121 16.93 -4.92 -1.23
C HIS A 121 18.29 -4.38 -0.76
N LEU A 122 18.87 -3.41 -1.47
CA LEU A 122 20.16 -2.83 -1.09
C LEU A 122 20.11 -2.14 0.28
N ALA A 123 19.03 -1.41 0.56
CA ALA A 123 18.81 -0.76 1.85
C ALA A 123 18.75 -1.78 3.00
N ARG A 124 18.07 -2.92 2.80
CA ARG A 124 18.03 -4.02 3.79
C ARG A 124 19.41 -4.64 4.06
N GLN A 125 20.31 -4.60 3.08
CA GLN A 125 21.69 -5.06 3.22
C GLN A 125 22.63 -3.97 3.79
N GLY A 126 22.13 -2.77 4.09
CA GLY A 126 22.96 -1.64 4.53
C GLY A 126 23.93 -1.15 3.44
N LEU A 127 23.57 -1.34 2.17
CA LEU A 127 24.40 -0.97 1.03
C LEU A 127 23.89 0.31 0.38
N ASP A 128 24.82 1.20 0.04
CA ASP A 128 24.49 2.43 -0.69
C ASP A 128 23.97 2.12 -2.10
N PRO A 129 22.72 2.52 -2.42
CA PRO A 129 22.14 2.35 -3.73
C PRO A 129 22.70 3.37 -4.72
N PRO A 130 22.85 3.01 -6.02
CA PRO A 130 23.30 3.94 -7.06
C PRO A 130 22.36 5.13 -7.31
N ILE A 131 21.04 4.93 -7.14
CA ILE A 131 20.03 6.00 -7.28
C ILE A 131 19.92 6.73 -5.95
N ALA A 132 20.09 8.05 -5.99
CA ALA A 132 20.03 8.91 -4.83
C ALA A 132 18.64 8.88 -4.14
N PRO A 133 18.57 8.98 -2.80
CA PRO A 133 17.30 8.90 -2.06
C PRO A 133 16.24 9.93 -2.49
N ASP A 134 16.65 11.15 -2.84
CA ASP A 134 15.76 12.23 -3.27
C ASP A 134 15.06 11.96 -4.61
N ARG A 135 15.67 11.11 -5.46
CA ARG A 135 15.09 10.65 -6.72
C ARG A 135 13.96 9.64 -6.52
N LEU A 136 13.95 8.91 -5.40
CA LEU A 136 12.95 7.85 -5.16
C LEU A 136 11.53 8.36 -5.19
N ILE A 137 11.26 9.49 -4.54
CA ILE A 137 9.91 10.06 -4.52
C ILE A 137 9.48 10.49 -5.91
N HIS A 138 10.39 11.04 -6.72
CA HIS A 138 10.05 11.38 -8.10
C HIS A 138 9.67 10.13 -8.89
N LEU A 139 10.49 9.07 -8.86
CA LEU A 139 10.23 7.83 -9.60
C LEU A 139 8.96 7.11 -9.12
N ALA A 140 8.76 6.98 -7.81
CA ALA A 140 7.58 6.35 -7.23
C ALA A 140 6.28 7.07 -7.64
N LEU A 141 6.33 8.40 -7.79
CA LEU A 141 5.17 9.21 -8.16
C LEU A 141 5.02 9.42 -9.67
N HIS A 142 6.09 9.24 -10.46
CA HIS A 142 6.05 9.41 -11.91
C HIS A 142 5.68 8.10 -12.62
N ILE A 143 6.27 6.97 -12.23
CA ILE A 143 6.06 5.64 -12.82
C ILE A 143 5.64 4.60 -11.75
N PRO A 144 4.54 4.82 -11.01
CA PRO A 144 4.19 4.00 -9.85
C PRO A 144 4.05 2.50 -10.16
N LYS A 145 3.53 2.14 -11.34
CA LYS A 145 3.35 0.72 -11.69
C LYS A 145 4.67 -0.03 -11.83
N ASP A 146 5.66 0.61 -12.46
CA ASP A 146 6.95 -0.01 -12.73
C ASP A 146 7.82 0.06 -11.47
N PHE A 147 7.80 1.20 -10.78
CA PHE A 147 8.55 1.39 -9.53
C PHE A 147 8.16 0.36 -8.46
N PHE A 148 6.86 0.14 -8.25
CA PHE A 148 6.34 -0.80 -7.25
C PHE A 148 6.14 -2.23 -7.79
N HIS A 149 6.65 -2.54 -8.99
CA HIS A 149 6.51 -3.88 -9.56
C HIS A 149 7.15 -4.94 -8.65
N ALA A 150 6.41 -6.01 -8.37
CA ALA A 150 6.76 -7.10 -7.45
C ALA A 150 7.00 -6.69 -5.97
N VAL A 151 6.71 -5.44 -5.59
CA VAL A 151 6.66 -5.02 -4.19
C VAL A 151 5.43 -5.63 -3.53
N THR A 152 5.60 -6.29 -2.39
CA THR A 152 4.49 -6.87 -1.63
C THR A 152 3.92 -5.90 -0.61
N GLU A 153 2.77 -6.23 -0.01
CA GLU A 153 2.23 -5.44 1.09
C GLU A 153 3.17 -5.32 2.30
N ALA A 154 4.04 -6.31 2.54
CA ALA A 154 5.00 -6.29 3.64
C ALA A 154 6.19 -5.35 3.38
N ASP A 155 6.43 -5.02 2.10
CA ASP A 155 7.51 -4.14 1.67
C ASP A 155 7.12 -2.66 1.69
N LEU A 156 5.81 -2.36 1.74
CA LEU A 156 5.27 -1.01 1.59
C LEU A 156 5.76 -0.04 2.65
N LEU A 157 5.75 -0.41 3.92
CA LEU A 157 6.19 0.49 4.99
C LEU A 157 7.72 0.76 4.90
N PRO A 158 8.60 -0.27 4.83
CA PRO A 158 10.02 -0.04 4.64
C PRO A 158 10.34 0.82 3.41
N LEU A 159 9.75 0.52 2.26
CA LEU A 159 9.98 1.29 1.04
C LEU A 159 9.38 2.70 1.12
N GLY A 160 8.19 2.84 1.70
CA GLY A 160 7.53 4.12 1.92
C GLY A 160 8.36 5.05 2.80
N ARG A 161 8.98 4.52 3.86
CA ARG A 161 9.92 5.26 4.71
C ARG A 161 11.11 5.77 3.90
N LEU A 162 11.74 4.91 3.09
CA LEU A 162 12.88 5.29 2.26
C LEU A 162 12.54 6.39 1.25
N ILE A 163 11.36 6.30 0.63
CA ILE A 163 10.83 7.33 -0.28
C ILE A 163 10.63 8.67 0.44
N LEU A 164 10.05 8.65 1.65
CA LEU A 164 9.72 9.85 2.41
C LEU A 164 10.96 10.49 3.04
N GLU A 165 11.86 9.71 3.62
CA GLU A 165 13.13 10.21 4.17
C GLU A 165 14.04 10.78 3.07
N GLY A 166 14.05 10.18 1.88
CA GLY A 166 14.77 10.69 0.72
C GLY A 166 14.36 12.11 0.29
N ARG A 167 13.11 12.51 0.57
CA ARG A 167 12.60 13.87 0.31
C ARG A 167 13.22 14.92 1.25
N GLY A 168 13.80 14.51 2.37
CA GLY A 168 14.23 15.39 3.46
C GLY A 168 13.06 15.82 4.34
N ALA A 169 12.57 17.05 4.15
CA ALA A 169 11.44 17.58 4.94
C ALA A 169 10.11 17.00 4.45
N ILE A 170 9.56 16.04 5.19
CA ILE A 170 8.30 15.38 4.88
C ILE A 170 7.12 16.31 5.17
N ALA A 171 6.25 16.49 4.18
CA ALA A 171 4.99 17.21 4.31
C ALA A 171 3.78 16.29 4.15
N ALA A 172 2.61 16.74 4.61
CA ALA A 172 1.36 16.00 4.47
C ALA A 172 0.98 15.72 3.00
N TRP A 173 1.45 16.55 2.06
CA TRP A 173 1.25 16.32 0.63
C TRP A 173 2.03 15.09 0.12
N ASP A 174 3.20 14.81 0.66
CA ASP A 174 4.00 13.65 0.26
C ASP A 174 3.31 12.34 0.64
N LEU A 175 2.61 12.32 1.80
CA LEU A 175 1.77 11.19 2.21
C LEU A 175 0.57 10.99 1.27
N HIS A 176 -0.09 12.09 0.86
CA HIS A 176 -1.17 12.01 -0.13
C HIS A 176 -0.66 11.42 -1.46
N ALA A 177 0.48 11.90 -1.94
CA ALA A 177 1.10 11.45 -3.18
C ALA A 177 1.52 9.97 -3.10
N LEU A 178 2.16 9.56 -2.01
CA LEU A 178 2.59 8.18 -1.83
C LEU A 178 1.42 7.20 -1.84
N LEU A 179 0.34 7.49 -1.13
CA LEU A 179 -0.85 6.63 -1.13
C LEU A 179 -1.54 6.57 -2.50
N ALA A 180 -1.59 7.69 -3.22
CA ALA A 180 -2.10 7.73 -4.59
C ALA A 180 -1.24 6.90 -5.55
N ALA A 181 0.09 6.92 -5.39
CA ALA A 181 1.02 6.11 -6.15
C ALA A 181 0.83 4.62 -5.87
N VAL A 182 0.72 4.22 -4.60
CA VAL A 182 0.46 2.82 -4.21
C VAL A 182 -0.88 2.31 -4.74
N ASP A 183 -1.92 3.15 -4.75
CA ASP A 183 -3.19 2.81 -5.41
C ASP A 183 -3.00 2.65 -6.93
N ARG A 184 -2.25 3.55 -7.57
CA ARG A 184 -1.97 3.49 -9.02
C ARG A 184 -1.17 2.24 -9.40
N ALA A 185 -0.29 1.79 -8.51
CA ALA A 185 0.53 0.59 -8.67
C ALA A 185 -0.30 -0.71 -8.64
N ARG A 186 -1.48 -0.69 -8.02
CA ARG A 186 -2.41 -1.85 -7.95
C ARG A 186 -1.79 -3.11 -7.35
N ILE A 187 -0.90 -2.97 -6.37
CA ILE A 187 -0.30 -4.09 -5.61
C ILE A 187 -1.41 -4.98 -5.01
N SER A 188 -2.36 -4.36 -4.33
CA SER A 188 -3.61 -4.98 -3.90
C SER A 188 -4.66 -3.89 -3.63
N VAL A 189 -5.94 -4.27 -3.54
CA VAL A 189 -7.00 -3.34 -3.15
C VAL A 189 -6.82 -2.82 -1.71
N ARG A 190 -6.09 -3.55 -0.86
CA ARG A 190 -5.86 -3.22 0.55
C ARG A 190 -4.59 -2.41 0.77
N ALA A 191 -3.64 -2.46 -0.16
CA ALA A 191 -2.31 -1.87 -0.03
C ALA A 191 -2.32 -0.40 0.44
N PRO A 192 -3.12 0.52 -0.14
CA PRO A 192 -3.14 1.92 0.33
C PRO A 192 -3.64 2.05 1.77
N PHE A 193 -4.63 1.25 2.17
CA PHE A 193 -5.20 1.28 3.53
C PHE A 193 -4.23 0.71 4.57
N ARG A 194 -3.50 -0.34 4.19
CA ARG A 194 -2.46 -0.93 5.04
C ARG A 194 -1.31 0.05 5.24
N LEU A 195 -0.78 0.62 4.15
CA LEU A 195 0.27 1.62 4.26
C LEU A 195 -0.17 2.85 5.06
N PHE A 196 -1.42 3.31 4.89
CA PHE A 196 -1.98 4.37 5.72
C PHE A 196 -1.85 4.02 7.22
N HIS A 197 -2.31 2.83 7.62
CA HIS A 197 -2.27 2.41 9.02
C HIS A 197 -0.85 2.28 9.54
N ASP A 198 0.02 1.66 8.76
CA ASP A 198 1.42 1.50 9.11
C ASP A 198 2.06 2.89 9.33
N LEU A 199 1.90 3.83 8.40
CA LEU A 199 2.42 5.20 8.53
C LEU A 199 1.85 5.98 9.73
N MET A 200 0.57 5.77 10.08
CA MET A 200 -0.01 6.44 11.25
C MET A 200 0.54 5.89 12.56
N ALA A 201 0.91 4.61 12.62
CA ALA A 201 1.47 3.99 13.82
C ALA A 201 2.95 4.33 14.08
N GLU A 202 3.68 4.83 13.08
CA GLU A 202 5.14 5.06 13.18
C GLU A 202 5.53 6.35 13.90
N ASP A 203 6.43 6.28 14.89
CA ASP A 203 6.85 7.44 15.67
C ASP A 203 7.79 8.41 14.93
N TRP A 204 8.48 7.95 13.88
CA TRP A 204 9.42 8.79 13.12
C TRP A 204 8.71 9.85 12.26
N LEU A 205 7.43 9.66 11.96
CA LEU A 205 6.63 10.63 11.23
C LEU A 205 6.01 11.63 12.21
N ALA A 206 6.35 12.91 12.06
CA ALA A 206 5.89 13.96 12.96
C ALA A 206 4.35 14.00 13.09
N ARG A 207 3.87 14.16 14.32
CA ARG A 207 2.44 14.19 14.66
C ARG A 207 1.70 15.29 13.89
N GLU A 208 2.32 16.43 13.69
CA GLU A 208 1.79 17.57 12.95
C GLU A 208 1.56 17.22 11.48
N VAL A 209 2.46 16.45 10.88
CA VAL A 209 2.34 15.98 9.49
C VAL A 209 1.19 14.98 9.36
N LYS A 210 1.09 14.00 10.29
CA LYS A 210 -0.03 13.06 10.34
C LYS A 210 -1.37 13.78 10.50
N ARG A 211 -1.41 14.78 11.39
CA ARG A 211 -2.58 15.63 11.64
C ARG A 211 -2.98 16.41 10.39
N GLU A 212 -2.05 17.12 9.77
CA GLU A 212 -2.31 17.88 8.54
C GLU A 212 -2.83 16.96 7.42
N PHE A 213 -2.25 15.78 7.29
CA PHE A 213 -2.67 14.77 6.33
C PHE A 213 -4.10 14.26 6.59
N CYS A 214 -4.42 13.81 7.81
CA CYS A 214 -5.74 13.29 8.16
C CYS A 214 -6.83 14.38 8.07
N ARG A 215 -6.58 15.57 8.63
CA ARG A 215 -7.49 16.72 8.55
C ARG A 215 -7.69 17.19 7.10
N GLY A 216 -6.65 17.09 6.28
CA GLY A 216 -6.71 17.32 4.84
C GLY A 216 -7.62 16.36 4.09
N LEU A 217 -7.48 15.05 4.32
CA LEU A 217 -8.38 14.00 3.79
C LEU A 217 -9.85 14.21 4.18
N LEU A 218 -10.07 14.78 5.36
CA LEU A 218 -11.39 15.10 5.92
C LEU A 218 -11.90 16.49 5.53
N ALA A 219 -11.20 17.18 4.62
CA ALA A 219 -11.56 18.52 4.13
C ALA A 219 -11.74 19.57 5.25
N CYS A 220 -11.00 19.45 6.35
CA CYS A 220 -11.05 20.37 7.48
C CYS A 220 -10.17 21.61 7.23
N PRO A 221 -10.68 22.84 7.41
CA PRO A 221 -9.85 24.04 7.48
C PRO A 221 -9.01 24.08 8.77
N PRO A 222 -7.80 24.68 8.75
CA PRO A 222 -7.14 25.29 7.58
C PRO A 222 -6.38 24.29 6.69
N GLU A 223 -6.24 23.02 7.08
CA GLU A 223 -5.42 22.01 6.39
C GLU A 223 -5.86 21.78 4.94
N ALA A 224 -7.17 21.62 4.73
CA ALA A 224 -7.74 21.45 3.39
C ALA A 224 -7.50 22.67 2.50
N GLN A 225 -7.47 23.87 3.09
CA GLN A 225 -7.17 25.10 2.35
C GLN A 225 -5.69 25.15 1.95
N ARG A 226 -4.78 24.73 2.82
CA ARG A 226 -3.34 24.63 2.50
C ARG A 226 -3.08 23.63 1.37
N LEU A 227 -3.75 22.47 1.38
CA LEU A 227 -3.65 21.50 0.28
C LEU A 227 -4.20 22.06 -1.03
N LYS A 228 -5.34 22.74 -0.98
CA LYS A 228 -5.94 23.42 -2.14
C LYS A 228 -5.00 24.49 -2.71
N GLN A 229 -4.41 25.33 -1.86
CA GLN A 229 -3.44 26.35 -2.27
C GLN A 229 -2.21 25.75 -2.94
N ARG A 230 -1.69 24.61 -2.45
CA ARG A 230 -0.59 23.88 -3.11
C ARG A 230 -0.99 23.40 -4.52
N ALA A 231 -2.18 22.83 -4.65
CA ALA A 231 -2.69 22.37 -5.94
C ALA A 231 -2.88 23.54 -6.93
N GLU A 232 -3.41 24.68 -6.46
CA GLU A 232 -3.58 25.90 -7.25
C GLU A 232 -2.23 26.49 -7.68
N ALA A 233 -1.25 26.55 -6.78
CA ALA A 233 0.10 27.02 -7.10
C ALA A 233 0.78 26.14 -8.16
N LEU A 234 0.62 24.83 -8.07
CA LEU A 234 1.13 23.89 -9.08
C LEU A 234 0.43 24.08 -10.43
N HIS A 235 -0.89 24.29 -10.43
CA HIS A 235 -1.65 24.58 -11.66
C HIS A 235 -1.20 25.90 -12.30
N ALA A 236 -1.01 26.95 -11.49
CA ALA A 236 -0.51 28.24 -11.97
C ALA A 236 0.91 28.13 -12.55
N SER A 237 1.79 27.33 -11.93
CA SER A 237 3.13 27.04 -12.45
C SER A 237 3.08 26.41 -13.85
N ILE A 238 2.21 25.41 -14.05
CA ILE A 238 2.05 24.72 -15.35
C ILE A 238 1.41 25.65 -16.39
N HIS A 239 0.47 26.51 -16.00
CA HIS A 239 -0.13 27.48 -16.92
C HIS A 239 0.87 28.55 -17.35
N ALA A 240 1.76 28.98 -16.45
CA ALA A 240 2.80 29.97 -16.77
C ALA A 240 3.86 29.41 -17.72
N ASP A 241 4.15 28.11 -17.64
CA ASP A 241 5.10 27.41 -18.48
C ASP A 241 4.63 25.96 -18.71
N PRO A 242 3.98 25.68 -19.87
CA PRO A 242 3.43 24.36 -20.17
C PRO A 242 4.45 23.22 -20.15
N GLU A 243 5.74 23.51 -20.42
CA GLU A 243 6.79 22.48 -20.45
C GLU A 243 7.15 21.98 -19.04
N ARG A 244 6.84 22.76 -17.98
CA ARG A 244 7.00 22.32 -16.59
C ARG A 244 6.19 21.09 -16.24
N VAL A 245 5.13 20.78 -17.00
CA VAL A 245 4.35 19.56 -16.78
C VAL A 245 5.22 18.30 -16.81
N LEU A 246 6.28 18.30 -17.63
CA LEU A 246 7.23 17.19 -17.76
C LEU A 246 8.17 17.04 -16.56
N GLN A 247 8.31 18.10 -15.76
CA GLN A 247 9.16 18.11 -14.57
C GLN A 247 8.43 17.60 -13.32
N TYR A 248 7.09 17.55 -13.36
CA TYR A 248 6.28 17.09 -12.23
C TYR A 248 5.92 15.60 -12.36
N PRO A 249 6.01 14.84 -11.26
CA PRO A 249 5.49 13.48 -11.21
C PRO A 249 4.00 13.39 -11.60
N MET A 250 3.65 12.38 -12.39
CA MET A 250 2.27 12.17 -12.88
C MET A 250 1.24 12.13 -11.75
N VAL A 251 1.55 11.50 -10.62
CA VAL A 251 0.63 11.38 -9.49
C VAL A 251 0.28 12.73 -8.87
N TRP A 252 1.19 13.71 -8.86
CA TRP A 252 0.85 15.07 -8.40
C TRP A 252 -0.16 15.74 -9.33
N LEU A 253 0.01 15.58 -10.64
CA LEU A 253 -0.93 16.10 -11.64
C LEU A 253 -2.32 15.45 -11.51
N GLU A 254 -2.35 14.14 -11.25
CA GLU A 254 -3.58 13.40 -10.99
C GLU A 254 -4.26 13.93 -9.71
N LEU A 255 -3.53 14.14 -8.62
CA LEU A 255 -4.08 14.63 -7.35
C LEU A 255 -4.68 16.04 -7.42
N ILE A 256 -4.10 16.94 -8.23
CA ILE A 256 -4.69 18.27 -8.48
C ILE A 256 -6.09 18.14 -9.10
N ARG A 257 -6.26 17.18 -10.01
CA ARG A 257 -7.52 16.95 -10.74
C ARG A 257 -8.51 16.12 -9.92
N LEU A 258 -8.00 15.12 -9.23
CA LEU A 258 -8.73 14.04 -8.56
C LEU A 258 -8.11 13.83 -7.17
N ASP A 259 -8.49 14.73 -6.26
CA ASP A 259 -8.16 14.71 -4.82
C ASP A 259 -8.18 13.27 -4.24
N LEU A 260 -7.22 12.95 -3.36
CA LEU A 260 -7.05 11.61 -2.81
C LEU A 260 -8.33 11.10 -2.14
N ARG A 261 -9.08 11.98 -1.45
CA ARG A 261 -10.34 11.58 -0.79
C ARG A 261 -11.40 11.09 -1.78
N ARG A 262 -11.39 11.60 -3.02
CA ARG A 262 -12.33 11.14 -4.07
C ARG A 262 -11.88 9.84 -4.70
N ARG A 263 -10.56 9.67 -4.80
CA ARG A 263 -9.94 8.47 -5.36
C ARG A 263 -10.04 7.27 -4.42
N LEU A 264 -9.80 7.49 -3.14
CA LEU A 264 -9.83 6.49 -2.07
C LEU A 264 -10.76 6.95 -0.93
N PRO A 265 -12.09 7.01 -1.15
CA PRO A 265 -13.04 7.53 -0.15
C PRO A 265 -13.03 6.73 1.15
N GLY A 266 -12.65 5.45 1.09
CA GLY A 266 -12.48 4.63 2.28
C GLY A 266 -11.47 5.22 3.29
N LEU A 267 -10.43 5.93 2.83
CA LEU A 267 -9.39 6.49 3.71
C LEU A 267 -9.95 7.50 4.71
N GLN A 268 -11.07 8.18 4.39
CA GLN A 268 -11.71 9.12 5.31
C GLN A 268 -12.20 8.43 6.59
N ARG A 269 -12.67 7.17 6.49
CA ARG A 269 -13.02 6.36 7.66
C ARG A 269 -11.81 6.13 8.57
N HIS A 270 -10.66 5.83 7.97
CA HIS A 270 -9.43 5.54 8.68
C HIS A 270 -8.81 6.82 9.26
N ALA A 271 -8.89 7.94 8.54
CA ALA A 271 -8.44 9.25 9.01
C ALA A 271 -9.16 9.69 10.29
N VAL A 272 -10.50 9.53 10.38
CA VAL A 272 -11.24 9.85 11.61
C VAL A 272 -10.72 9.06 12.80
N ARG A 273 -10.43 7.76 12.62
CA ARG A 273 -9.88 6.93 13.69
C ARG A 273 -8.49 7.39 14.09
N ALA A 274 -7.61 7.61 13.10
CA ALA A 274 -6.23 8.02 13.33
C ALA A 274 -6.12 9.36 14.08
N LEU A 275 -7.09 10.29 13.91
CA LEU A 275 -7.11 11.53 14.70
C LEU A 275 -7.10 11.26 16.21
N VAL A 276 -7.80 10.23 16.69
CA VAL A 276 -7.86 9.88 18.11
C VAL A 276 -6.79 8.85 18.47
N GLU A 277 -6.71 7.75 17.71
CA GLU A 277 -5.93 6.56 18.06
C GLU A 277 -4.41 6.81 17.89
N ASP A 278 -4.00 7.53 16.85
CA ASP A 278 -2.58 7.72 16.49
C ASP A 278 -2.09 9.16 16.73
N ILE A 279 -2.97 10.14 16.49
CA ILE A 279 -2.66 11.57 16.62
C ILE A 279 -3.10 12.08 17.99
N GLY A 280 -3.94 11.38 18.76
CA GLY A 280 -4.29 11.77 20.13
C GLY A 280 -5.08 13.08 20.25
N GLU A 281 -5.94 13.40 19.28
CA GLU A 281 -6.98 14.41 19.46
C GLU A 281 -8.08 13.90 20.42
N PRO A 282 -8.74 14.78 21.20
CA PRO A 282 -9.74 14.35 22.17
C PRO A 282 -10.93 13.63 21.51
N LEU A 283 -11.27 12.42 21.99
CA LEU A 283 -12.33 11.59 21.45
C LEU A 283 -13.67 12.34 21.31
N ARG A 284 -14.08 13.06 22.37
CA ARG A 284 -15.35 13.77 22.39
C ARG A 284 -15.42 14.89 21.34
N ASP A 285 -14.29 15.55 21.08
CA ASP A 285 -14.21 16.63 20.09
C ASP A 285 -14.31 16.06 18.67
N VAL A 286 -13.58 14.98 18.38
CA VAL A 286 -13.63 14.28 17.08
C VAL A 286 -15.05 13.74 16.82
N LEU A 287 -15.69 13.12 17.82
CA LEU A 287 -17.08 12.66 17.69
C LEU A 287 -18.07 13.82 17.46
N ALA A 288 -17.93 14.92 18.20
CA ALA A 288 -18.80 16.10 18.02
C ALA A 288 -18.64 16.72 16.63
N GLU A 289 -17.44 16.66 16.08
CA GLU A 289 -17.08 17.24 14.80
C GLU A 289 -17.53 16.40 13.59
N PHE A 290 -17.35 15.07 13.64
CA PHE A 290 -17.52 14.20 12.47
C PHE A 290 -18.77 13.31 12.50
N PHE A 291 -19.40 13.11 13.66
CA PHE A 291 -20.52 12.19 13.76
C PHE A 291 -21.83 12.75 13.17
N LEU A 292 -22.30 12.13 12.07
CA LEU A 292 -23.54 12.50 11.37
C LEU A 292 -23.58 13.98 10.96
N ARG A 293 -22.46 14.48 10.43
CA ARG A 293 -22.32 15.83 9.88
C ARG A 293 -22.30 15.80 8.34
N PRO A 294 -23.46 15.74 7.67
CA PRO A 294 -23.55 15.67 6.21
C PRO A 294 -23.21 17.00 5.52
N ASP A 295 -23.11 18.10 6.28
CA ASP A 295 -22.89 19.47 5.81
C ASP A 295 -21.46 19.74 5.35
N ARG A 296 -20.48 18.89 5.73
CA ARG A 296 -19.06 19.12 5.45
C ARG A 296 -18.51 18.43 4.21
N ASP A 297 -19.05 17.27 3.84
CA ASP A 297 -18.69 16.57 2.59
C ASP A 297 -19.74 15.51 2.22
N PRO A 298 -20.69 15.80 1.29
CA PRO A 298 -21.66 14.80 0.87
C PRO A 298 -21.02 13.60 0.15
N GLN A 299 -19.84 13.77 -0.45
CA GLN A 299 -19.06 12.71 -1.11
C GLN A 299 -18.05 12.10 -0.13
N GLY A 300 -18.55 11.43 0.92
CA GLY A 300 -17.69 10.85 1.96
C GLY A 300 -18.33 10.75 3.34
N ALA A 301 -19.45 11.44 3.56
CA ALA A 301 -20.17 11.48 4.83
C ALA A 301 -20.40 10.10 5.49
N ASP A 302 -20.68 9.08 4.68
CA ASP A 302 -20.87 7.71 5.16
C ASP A 302 -19.57 7.11 5.71
N ALA A 303 -18.44 7.27 5.01
CA ALA A 303 -17.14 6.77 5.44
C ALA A 303 -16.67 7.48 6.71
N VAL A 304 -16.81 8.80 6.76
CA VAL A 304 -16.52 9.63 7.94
C VAL A 304 -17.36 9.20 9.14
N THR A 305 -18.67 9.04 8.95
CA THR A 305 -19.57 8.61 10.03
C THR A 305 -19.27 7.17 10.48
N GLN A 306 -18.90 6.28 9.56
CA GLN A 306 -18.44 4.94 9.92
C GLN A 306 -17.14 4.98 10.73
N GLY A 307 -16.22 5.90 10.45
CA GLY A 307 -14.99 6.09 11.23
C GLY A 307 -15.31 6.55 12.66
N ALA A 308 -16.24 7.48 12.81
CA ALA A 308 -16.75 7.89 14.11
C ALA A 308 -17.46 6.73 14.85
N LEU A 309 -18.21 5.87 14.15
CA LEU A 309 -18.81 4.67 14.74
C LEU A 309 -17.76 3.64 15.17
N ASP A 310 -16.64 3.52 14.45
CA ASP A 310 -15.53 2.68 14.88
C ASP A 310 -14.90 3.23 16.16
N LEU A 311 -14.74 4.55 16.31
CA LEU A 311 -14.30 5.15 17.57
C LEU A 311 -15.28 4.86 18.71
N VAL A 312 -16.59 5.00 18.49
CA VAL A 312 -17.62 4.62 19.47
C VAL A 312 -17.49 3.14 19.84
N ARG A 313 -17.19 2.28 18.85
CA ARG A 313 -16.98 0.85 19.08
C ARG A 313 -15.73 0.60 19.93
N HIS A 314 -14.58 1.21 19.62
CA HIS A 314 -13.32 0.94 20.33
C HIS A 314 -13.28 1.59 21.73
N HIS A 315 -13.83 2.79 21.88
CA HIS A 315 -13.81 3.59 23.11
C HIS A 315 -15.13 3.53 23.90
N ALA A 316 -15.90 2.45 23.75
CA ALA A 316 -17.22 2.33 24.38
C ALA A 316 -17.17 2.42 25.92
N GLU A 317 -16.08 1.97 26.53
CA GLU A 317 -15.87 2.01 27.99
C GLU A 317 -15.65 3.44 28.50
N GLU A 318 -14.84 4.22 27.78
CA GLU A 318 -14.58 5.63 28.07
C GLU A 318 -15.83 6.51 27.90
N LEU A 319 -16.63 6.23 26.87
CA LEU A 319 -17.88 6.95 26.61
C LEU A 319 -18.99 6.59 27.62
N GLY A 320 -19.02 5.34 28.06
CA GLY A 320 -20.09 4.81 28.91
C GLY A 320 -21.32 4.33 28.11
N PRO A 321 -22.12 3.41 28.69
CA PRO A 321 -23.16 2.70 27.96
C PRO A 321 -24.31 3.59 27.48
N ASP A 322 -24.62 4.66 28.21
CA ASP A 322 -25.72 5.57 27.85
C ASP A 322 -25.36 6.48 26.68
N ASP A 323 -24.15 7.05 26.68
CA ASP A 323 -23.63 7.84 25.56
C ASP A 323 -23.53 6.99 24.29
N VAL A 324 -22.97 5.78 24.40
CA VAL A 324 -22.88 4.82 23.29
C VAL A 324 -24.29 4.54 22.75
N ARG A 325 -25.25 4.21 23.62
CA ARG A 325 -26.64 3.94 23.20
C ARG A 325 -27.29 5.15 22.52
N SER A 326 -27.05 6.36 23.03
CA SER A 326 -27.54 7.60 22.45
C SER A 326 -27.00 7.83 21.04
N LEU A 327 -25.68 7.70 20.85
CA LEU A 327 -25.01 7.84 19.56
C LEU A 327 -25.52 6.81 18.54
N LEU A 328 -25.60 5.52 18.93
CA LEU A 328 -26.10 4.48 18.03
C LEU A 328 -27.56 4.71 17.61
N ARG A 329 -28.44 5.12 18.53
CA ARG A 329 -29.83 5.48 18.20
C ARG A 329 -29.90 6.67 17.24
N LYS A 330 -29.04 7.66 17.41
CA LYS A 330 -28.95 8.81 16.49
C LYS A 330 -28.52 8.37 15.09
N ALA A 331 -27.53 7.49 14.97
CA ALA A 331 -27.08 6.93 13.70
C ALA A 331 -28.15 6.06 13.02
N ILE A 332 -28.86 5.23 13.79
CA ILE A 332 -29.98 4.44 13.28
C ILE A 332 -31.11 5.34 12.76
N LYS A 333 -31.41 6.45 13.43
CA LYS A 333 -32.51 7.35 13.02
C LYS A 333 -32.16 8.19 11.79
N ARG A 334 -30.91 8.65 11.67
CA ARG A 334 -30.51 9.69 10.69
C ARG A 334 -29.54 9.21 9.61
N GLY A 335 -28.85 8.10 9.82
CA GLY A 335 -27.81 7.62 8.90
C GLY A 335 -28.35 6.98 7.63
N SER A 336 -27.48 6.87 6.61
CA SER A 336 -27.72 6.06 5.42
C SER A 336 -27.87 4.57 5.78
N ALA A 337 -28.30 3.73 4.84
CA ALA A 337 -28.45 2.29 5.08
C ALA A 337 -27.15 1.64 5.60
N ILE A 338 -26.00 2.06 5.06
CA ILE A 338 -24.68 1.55 5.43
C ILE A 338 -24.29 2.01 6.85
N VAL A 339 -24.56 3.27 7.19
CA VAL A 339 -24.32 3.81 8.54
C VAL A 339 -25.24 3.16 9.58
N ARG A 340 -26.52 2.97 9.26
CA ARG A 340 -27.47 2.27 10.15
C ARG A 340 -27.04 0.84 10.40
N GLN A 341 -26.63 0.10 9.37
CA GLN A 341 -26.12 -1.26 9.50
C GLN A 341 -24.88 -1.31 10.42
N ALA A 342 -23.95 -0.36 10.26
CA ALA A 342 -22.77 -0.26 11.12
C ALA A 342 -23.17 0.02 12.58
N ALA A 343 -24.10 0.95 12.83
CA ALA A 343 -24.60 1.25 14.17
C ALA A 343 -25.29 0.04 14.84
N TYR A 344 -26.12 -0.70 14.09
CA TYR A 344 -26.71 -1.93 14.61
C TYR A 344 -25.67 -3.00 14.94
N ARG A 345 -24.58 -3.11 14.15
CA ARG A 345 -23.49 -4.04 14.43
C ARG A 345 -22.78 -3.70 15.73
N VAL A 346 -22.39 -2.43 15.92
CA VAL A 346 -21.77 -1.97 17.18
C VAL A 346 -22.71 -2.21 18.36
N GLY A 347 -24.00 -1.92 18.19
CA GLY A 347 -24.99 -2.15 19.24
C GLY A 347 -25.21 -3.62 19.57
N ALA A 348 -25.17 -4.52 18.58
CA ALA A 348 -25.26 -5.96 18.80
C ALA A 348 -24.03 -6.51 19.54
N GLU A 349 -22.83 -6.01 19.20
CA GLU A 349 -21.58 -6.36 19.89
C GLU A 349 -21.58 -5.92 21.35
N ARG A 350 -22.14 -4.73 21.65
CA ARG A 350 -22.10 -4.12 22.99
C ARG A 350 -23.30 -4.46 23.89
N PHE A 351 -24.49 -4.60 23.32
CA PHE A 351 -25.74 -4.79 24.07
C PHE A 351 -26.43 -6.12 23.73
N GLY A 352 -25.75 -7.00 23.00
CA GLY A 352 -26.28 -8.29 22.55
C GLY A 352 -27.16 -8.18 21.30
N SER A 353 -27.37 -9.30 20.63
CA SER A 353 -28.08 -9.36 19.35
C SER A 353 -29.54 -8.89 19.39
N VAL A 354 -30.16 -8.87 20.57
CA VAL A 354 -31.50 -8.28 20.79
C VAL A 354 -31.53 -6.82 20.35
N PHE A 355 -30.42 -6.07 20.48
CA PHE A 355 -30.30 -4.69 20.02
C PHE A 355 -30.53 -4.55 18.50
N ALA A 356 -30.19 -5.57 17.72
CA ALA A 356 -30.35 -5.58 16.27
C ALA A 356 -31.76 -5.99 15.80
N ARG A 357 -32.67 -6.40 16.69
CA ARG A 357 -34.06 -6.79 16.30
C ARG A 357 -34.81 -5.71 15.49
N PRO A 358 -34.71 -4.40 15.81
CA PRO A 358 -35.37 -3.37 15.02
C PRO A 358 -34.91 -3.34 13.55
N ALA A 359 -33.68 -3.79 13.25
CA ALA A 359 -33.12 -3.83 11.91
C ALA A 359 -33.89 -4.76 10.95
N LEU A 360 -34.66 -5.74 11.47
CA LEU A 360 -35.55 -6.58 10.66
C LEU A 360 -36.67 -5.80 9.98
N ARG A 361 -37.02 -4.63 10.52
CA ARG A 361 -38.04 -3.72 10.00
C ARG A 361 -37.43 -2.48 9.32
N ASP A 362 -36.12 -2.45 9.11
CA ASP A 362 -35.47 -1.33 8.42
C ASP A 362 -35.97 -1.22 6.97
N ASN A 363 -36.08 0.00 6.44
CA ASN A 363 -36.54 0.23 5.07
C ASN A 363 -35.57 -0.34 4.02
N ALA A 364 -34.27 -0.42 4.33
CA ALA A 364 -33.26 -0.92 3.41
C ALA A 364 -33.10 -2.45 3.47
N ARG A 365 -33.24 -3.12 2.32
CA ARG A 365 -33.10 -4.58 2.21
C ARG A 365 -31.76 -5.09 2.75
N VAL A 366 -30.66 -4.41 2.45
CA VAL A 366 -29.30 -4.79 2.90
C VAL A 366 -29.19 -4.86 4.43
N VAL A 367 -29.90 -3.99 5.16
CA VAL A 367 -29.94 -3.96 6.62
C VAL A 367 -30.76 -5.12 7.16
N ARG A 368 -31.95 -5.36 6.57
CA ARG A 368 -32.83 -6.49 6.93
C ARG A 368 -32.15 -7.83 6.71
N ASP A 369 -31.53 -8.03 5.54
CA ASP A 369 -30.87 -9.28 5.16
C ASP A 369 -29.69 -9.59 6.10
N TRP A 370 -28.93 -8.57 6.51
CA TRP A 370 -27.88 -8.73 7.52
C TRP A 370 -28.44 -9.09 8.90
N ALA A 371 -29.51 -8.42 9.35
CA ALA A 371 -30.12 -8.69 10.65
C ALA A 371 -30.70 -10.11 10.73
N ASN A 372 -31.35 -10.58 9.67
CA ASN A 372 -31.82 -11.96 9.55
C ASN A 372 -30.67 -12.97 9.71
N LYS A 373 -29.54 -12.76 9.01
CA LYS A 373 -28.37 -13.65 9.11
C LYS A 373 -27.75 -13.65 10.51
N LEU A 374 -27.70 -12.49 11.17
CA LEU A 374 -27.17 -12.38 12.53
C LEU A 374 -28.05 -13.15 13.53
N LEU A 375 -29.37 -12.90 13.51
CA LEU A 375 -30.31 -13.47 14.47
C LEU A 375 -30.51 -14.98 14.28
N MET A 376 -30.44 -15.48 13.03
CA MET A 376 -30.47 -16.92 12.74
C MET A 376 -29.24 -17.67 13.27
N ARG A 377 -28.07 -17.02 13.34
CA ARG A 377 -26.85 -17.64 13.90
C ARG A 377 -26.93 -17.81 15.41
N ASP A 378 -27.63 -16.90 16.09
CA ASP A 378 -27.81 -16.95 17.53
C ASP A 378 -28.87 -17.97 17.96
N THR A 379 -29.88 -18.22 17.13
CA THR A 379 -30.88 -19.29 17.38
C THR A 379 -30.32 -20.70 17.17
N VAL A 380 -29.23 -20.85 16.39
CA VAL A 380 -28.60 -22.15 16.08
C VAL A 380 -27.45 -22.53 17.05
N LYS A 381 -27.06 -21.65 17.98
CA LYS A 381 -26.12 -21.98 19.07
C LYS A 381 -26.81 -22.18 20.44
N PRO A 382 -27.47 -23.32 20.71
CA PRO A 382 -27.74 -23.72 22.08
C PRO A 382 -26.49 -24.42 22.64
N GLY A 383 -25.82 -23.81 23.62
CA GLY A 383 -24.82 -24.52 24.44
C GLY A 383 -23.39 -24.01 24.40
N ARG A 384 -23.15 -22.79 24.87
CA ARG A 384 -21.94 -22.52 25.67
C ARG A 384 -22.38 -21.85 26.95
N LYS A 385 -22.67 -22.67 27.97
CA LYS A 385 -22.79 -22.18 29.34
C LYS A 385 -21.51 -21.41 29.67
N ALA A 386 -21.70 -20.18 30.12
CA ALA A 386 -20.68 -19.42 30.80
C ALA A 386 -20.17 -20.25 31.98
N ASN A 387 -18.95 -20.76 31.89
CA ASN A 387 -18.19 -21.16 33.07
C ASN A 387 -17.76 -19.88 33.78
N LEU A 388 -18.70 -19.32 34.56
CA LEU A 388 -18.38 -18.52 35.74
C LEU A 388 -17.51 -19.40 36.63
N ARG A 389 -16.19 -19.22 36.54
CA ARG A 389 -15.26 -19.71 37.54
C ARG A 389 -15.69 -19.08 38.88
N ARG A 390 -16.32 -19.90 39.72
CA ARG A 390 -16.38 -19.69 41.16
C ARG A 390 -14.95 -19.47 41.62
N ARG A 391 -14.62 -18.23 41.98
CA ARG A 391 -13.52 -17.93 42.89
C ARG A 391 -13.94 -18.53 44.24
N SER A 392 -13.26 -19.61 44.61
CA SER A 392 -13.15 -20.05 45.99
C SER A 392 -12.54 -18.92 46.81
N SER A 393 -13.29 -18.38 47.76
CA SER A 393 -12.73 -17.56 48.84
C SER A 393 -11.93 -18.47 49.78
N PRO A 394 -10.79 -18.00 50.31
CA PRO A 394 -10.08 -18.72 51.37
C PRO A 394 -10.77 -18.42 52.70
N SER A 395 -11.21 -19.46 53.41
CA SER A 395 -11.49 -19.36 54.85
C SER A 395 -10.20 -19.69 55.60
N ARG A 396 -9.71 -18.69 56.33
CA ARG A 396 -8.76 -18.84 57.43
C ARG A 396 -9.53 -19.24 58.69
N ASP A 397 -8.81 -20.02 59.52
CA ASP A 397 -8.91 -20.19 60.96
C ASP A 397 -10.13 -20.94 61.54
N GLU A 398 -9.96 -22.23 61.83
CA GLU A 398 -9.72 -22.80 63.17
C GLU A 398 -9.27 -24.27 63.09
#